data_AF-A0A1C6CD09-F1
#
_entry.id   AF-A0A1C6CD09-F1
#
_cell.length_a   1.000
_cell.length_b   1.000
_cell.length_c   1.000
_cell.angle_alpha   90.00
_cell.angle_beta   90.00
_cell.angle_gamma   90.00
#
_symmetry.space_group_name_H-M   'P 1'
#
loop_
_entity.id
_entity.type
_entity.pdbx_description
1 polymer ?
#
loop_
_entity_poly.entity_id
_entity_poly.type
_entity_poly.pdbx_seq_one_letter_code
_entity_poly.pdbx_strand_id
1 'polypeptide(L)'
;MPNLNGIMKKLQRAILSTGLIIKIGSSQFYSADQKRMITMWTVSTPTLERTRNGWRVRDMEIIRTASQIDVVMTLKEIWEQSREWNKEEP
;
A
#
# COMPACT_ATOMS: atom_id res chain seq x y z
N MET A 1 -12.27 6.36 -18.07
CA MET A 1 -11.39 5.58 -17.15
C MET A 1 -11.87 5.79 -15.72
N PRO A 2 -11.99 4.74 -14.89
CA PRO A 2 -12.31 4.92 -13.47
C PRO A 2 -11.23 5.76 -12.78
N ASN A 3 -11.64 6.59 -11.81
CA ASN A 3 -10.71 7.43 -11.04
C ASN A 3 -9.94 6.56 -10.02
N LEU A 4 -8.87 5.91 -10.47
CA LEU A 4 -8.05 5.01 -9.65
C LEU A 4 -7.48 5.73 -8.41
N ASN A 5 -7.12 7.00 -8.51
CA ASN A 5 -6.71 7.82 -7.36
C ASN A 5 -7.82 7.94 -6.31
N GLY A 6 -9.05 8.17 -6.75
CA GLY A 6 -10.22 8.21 -5.87
C GLY A 6 -10.49 6.86 -5.20
N ILE A 7 -10.34 5.77 -5.95
CA ILE A 7 -10.53 4.40 -5.44
C ILE A 7 -9.45 4.05 -4.41
N MET A 8 -8.18 4.31 -4.70
CA MET A 8 -7.07 4.08 -3.76
C MET A 8 -7.29 4.82 -2.43
N LYS A 9 -7.66 6.11 -2.48
CA LYS A 9 -7.92 6.91 -1.27
C LYS A 9 -9.11 6.36 -0.46
N LYS A 10 -10.17 5.93 -1.14
CA LYS A 10 -11.33 5.31 -0.48
C LYS A 10 -10.95 3.99 0.21
N LEU A 11 -10.21 3.13 -0.48
CA LEU A 11 -9.73 1.86 0.09
C LEU A 11 -8.78 2.09 1.25
N GLN A 12 -7.82 3.02 1.12
CA GLN A 12 -6.90 3.36 2.21
C GLN A 12 -7.66 3.81 3.47
N ARG A 13 -8.71 4.63 3.30
CA ARG A 13 -9.54 5.08 4.42
C ARG A 13 -10.39 3.95 5.01
N ALA A 14 -10.86 3.02 4.18
CA ALA A 14 -11.60 1.85 4.64
C ALA A 14 -10.70 0.89 5.44
N ILE A 15 -9.47 0.63 4.98
CA ILE A 15 -8.48 -0.17 5.72
C ILE A 15 -8.11 0.52 7.04
N LEU A 16 -7.96 1.84 7.05
CA LEU A 16 -7.71 2.57 8.30
C LEU A 16 -8.82 2.37 9.34
N SER A 17 -10.08 2.20 8.90
CA SER A 17 -11.19 1.91 9.82
C SER A 17 -11.14 0.53 10.47
N THR A 18 -10.31 -0.40 9.96
CA THR A 18 -10.08 -1.71 10.59
C THR A 18 -8.88 -1.70 11.55
N GLY A 19 -8.26 -0.54 11.78
CA GLY A 19 -7.08 -0.38 12.64
C GLY A 19 -5.74 -0.64 11.94
N LEU A 20 -5.76 -1.09 10.69
CA LEU A 20 -4.55 -1.29 9.90
C LEU A 20 -4.08 0.02 9.26
N ILE A 21 -2.79 0.30 9.37
CA ILE A 21 -2.17 1.49 8.77
C ILE A 21 -1.48 1.08 7.48
N ILE A 22 -1.93 1.64 6.35
CA ILE A 22 -1.28 1.46 5.05
C ILE A 22 -0.79 2.81 4.52
N LYS A 23 0.46 2.84 4.08
CA LYS A 23 1.11 3.97 3.42
C LYS A 23 1.24 3.72 1.94
N ILE A 24 0.85 4.70 1.13
CA ILE A 24 0.99 4.69 -0.33
C ILE A 24 1.96 5.80 -0.71
N GLY A 25 3.13 5.42 -1.22
CA GLY A 25 4.14 6.31 -1.74
C GLY A 25 4.21 6.24 -3.27
N SER A 26 4.80 7.26 -3.88
CA SER A 26 5.17 7.22 -5.29
C SER A 26 6.54 7.85 -5.51
N SER A 27 7.24 7.33 -6.51
CA SER A 27 8.51 7.86 -7.00
C SER A 27 8.51 7.81 -8.52
N GLN A 28 9.30 8.65 -9.17
CA GLN A 28 9.40 8.64 -10.62
C GLN A 28 10.83 8.43 -11.06
N PHE A 29 11.02 7.72 -12.17
CA PHE A 29 12.31 7.60 -12.83
C PHE A 29 12.14 7.70 -14.35
N TYR A 30 13.17 8.18 -15.04
CA TYR A 30 13.16 8.21 -16.50
C TYR A 30 13.56 6.85 -17.06
N SER A 31 12.72 6.25 -17.90
CA SER A 31 13.04 5.04 -18.64
C SER A 31 13.59 5.41 -20.01
N ALA A 32 14.85 5.10 -20.27
CA ALA A 32 15.48 5.31 -21.57
C ALA A 32 14.77 4.47 -22.66
N ASP A 33 14.41 3.22 -22.35
CA ASP A 33 13.76 2.29 -23.28
C ASP A 33 12.37 2.78 -23.71
N GLN A 34 11.57 3.30 -22.77
CA GLN A 34 10.23 3.82 -23.05
C GLN A 34 10.22 5.31 -23.39
N LYS A 35 11.37 5.98 -23.31
CA LYS A 35 11.57 7.42 -23.54
C LYS A 35 10.60 8.32 -22.74
N ARG A 36 10.26 7.91 -21.51
CA ARG A 36 9.30 8.63 -20.65
C ARG A 36 9.60 8.48 -19.17
N MET A 37 9.06 9.40 -18.36
CA MET A 37 9.00 9.22 -16.91
C MET A 37 8.00 8.11 -16.57
N ILE A 38 8.43 7.16 -15.75
CA ILE A 38 7.61 6.11 -15.18
C ILE A 38 7.38 6.43 -13.71
N THR A 39 6.13 6.37 -13.27
CA THR A 39 5.77 6.47 -11.85
C THR A 39 5.74 5.07 -11.26
N MET A 40 6.56 4.83 -10.25
CA MET A 40 6.50 3.67 -9.38
C MET A 40 5.68 4.00 -8.15
N TRP A 41 4.76 3.11 -7.81
CA TRP A 41 3.99 3.14 -6.59
C TRP A 41 4.57 2.15 -5.59
N THR A 42 4.52 2.51 -4.31
CA THR A 42 4.91 1.64 -3.20
C THR A 42 3.77 1.61 -2.20
N VAL A 43 3.33 0.42 -1.83
CA VAL A 43 2.42 0.20 -0.70
C VAL A 43 3.22 -0.41 0.43
N SER A 44 3.07 0.12 1.63
CA SER A 44 3.82 -0.33 2.81
C SER A 44 2.99 -0.25 4.09
N THR A 45 3.40 -1.00 5.11
CA THR A 45 2.80 -0.96 6.45
C THR A 45 3.88 -0.69 7.50
N PRO A 46 3.63 0.16 8.51
CA PRO A 46 4.59 0.36 9.59
C PRO A 46 4.66 -0.88 10.48
N THR A 47 5.83 -1.49 10.57
CA THR A 47 6.13 -2.62 11.44
C THR A 47 7.17 -2.22 12.47
N LEU A 48 7.09 -2.82 13.66
CA LEU A 48 8.11 -2.65 14.69
C LEU A 48 9.23 -3.66 14.43
N GLU A 49 10.41 -3.17 14.06
CA GLU A 49 11.56 -4.01 13.75
C GLU A 49 12.67 -3.84 14.79
N ARG A 50 13.30 -4.96 15.17
CA ARG A 50 14.47 -4.95 16.05
C ARG A 50 15.72 -4.62 15.24
N THR A 51 16.31 -3.46 15.52
CA THR A 51 17.59 -3.06 14.93
C THR A 51 18.72 -3.24 15.94
N ARG A 52 19.97 -3.13 15.48
CA ARG A 52 21.16 -3.13 16.36
C ARG A 52 21.09 -2.08 17.48
N ASN A 53 20.38 -0.97 17.24
CA ASN A 53 20.25 0.15 18.17
C ASN A 53 18.90 0.16 18.90
N GLY A 54 18.17 -0.96 18.92
CA GLY A 54 16.87 -1.09 19.57
C GLY A 54 15.68 -1.21 18.61
N TRP A 55 14.47 -1.23 19.17
CA TRP A 55 13.22 -1.31 18.41
C TRP A 55 12.94 0.01 17.69
N ARG A 56 12.67 -0.06 16.39
CA ARG A 56 12.31 1.10 15.57
C ARG A 56 11.15 0.74 14.66
N VAL A 57 10.26 1.70 14.44
CA VAL A 57 9.20 1.57 13.43
C VAL A 57 9.84 1.76 12.05
N ARG A 58 9.61 0.81 11.14
CA ARG A 58 10.01 0.88 9.74
C ARG A 58 8.82 0.54 8.86
N ASP A 59 8.81 1.13 7.66
CA ASP A 59 7.78 0.83 6.68
C ASP A 59 8.19 -0.40 5.88
N MET A 60 7.53 -1.52 6.16
CA MET A 60 7.71 -2.77 5.42
C MET A 60 6.96 -2.68 4.10
N GLU A 61 7.66 -2.87 2.99
CA GLU A 61 7.10 -2.85 1.65
C GLU A 61 6.22 -4.09 1.41
N ILE A 62 4.98 -3.85 0.96
CA ILE A 62 4.02 -4.90 0.56
C ILE A 62 4.14 -5.14 -0.95
N ILE A 63 4.13 -4.06 -1.74
CA ILE A 63 4.31 -4.12 -3.19
C ILE A 63 4.97 -2.82 -3.70
N ARG A 64 5.80 -2.96 -4.73
CA ARG A 64 6.35 -1.86 -5.53
C ARG A 64 6.12 -2.14 -7.01
N THR A 65 5.36 -1.29 -7.69
CA THR A 65 4.88 -1.54 -9.07
C THR A 65 4.67 -0.26 -9.87
N ALA A 66 4.81 -0.33 -11.19
CA ALA A 66 4.44 0.76 -12.10
C ALA A 66 2.93 0.76 -12.44
N SER A 67 2.20 -0.29 -12.04
CA SER A 67 0.77 -0.48 -12.32
C SER A 67 -0.08 0.08 -11.19
N GLN A 68 -0.83 1.14 -11.46
CA GLN A 68 -1.78 1.67 -10.49
C GLN A 68 -2.95 0.71 -10.21
N ILE A 69 -3.24 -0.20 -11.14
CA ILE A 69 -4.29 -1.22 -10.97
C ILE A 69 -3.86 -2.24 -9.93
N ASP A 70 -2.59 -2.68 -9.96
CA ASP A 70 -2.06 -3.64 -8.99
C ASP A 70 -2.16 -3.07 -7.57
N VAL A 71 -1.86 -1.77 -7.39
CA VAL A 71 -2.04 -1.07 -6.11
C VAL A 71 -3.48 -1.15 -5.62
N VAL A 72 -4.45 -0.89 -6.50
CA VAL A 72 -5.88 -0.98 -6.14
C VAL A 72 -6.28 -2.40 -5.77
N MET A 73 -5.81 -3.40 -6.50
CA MET A 73 -6.10 -4.81 -6.21
C MET A 73 -5.48 -5.25 -4.88
N THR A 74 -4.23 -4.89 -4.61
CA THR A 74 -3.59 -5.16 -3.31
C THR A 74 -4.35 -4.52 -2.15
N LEU A 75 -4.77 -3.25 -2.30
CA LEU A 75 -5.56 -2.59 -1.26
C LEU A 75 -6.94 -3.26 -1.06
N LYS A 76 -7.56 -3.73 -2.14
CA LYS A 76 -8.82 -4.47 -2.07
C LYS A 76 -8.65 -5.78 -1.30
N GLU A 77 -7.63 -6.57 -1.62
CA GLU A 77 -7.33 -7.84 -0.94
C GLU A 77 -7.07 -7.63 0.55
N ILE A 78 -6.26 -6.63 0.91
CA ILE A 78 -6.00 -6.26 2.32
C ILE A 78 -7.31 -5.91 3.03
N TRP A 79 -8.17 -5.11 2.39
CA TRP A 79 -9.46 -4.73 2.98
C TRP A 79 -10.37 -5.94 3.18
N GLU A 80 -10.51 -6.82 2.19
CA GLU A 80 -11.32 -8.03 2.27
C GLU A 80 -10.85 -8.93 3.42
N GLN A 81 -9.54 -9.22 3.49
CA GLN A 81 -8.94 -10.01 4.58
C GLN A 81 -9.14 -9.36 5.95
N SER A 82 -8.94 -8.04 6.06
CA SER A 82 -9.11 -7.33 7.34
C SER A 82 -10.55 -7.36 7.87
N ARG A 83 -11.54 -7.53 6.99
CA ARG A 83 -12.94 -7.66 7.37
C ARG A 83 -13.30 -9.06 7.84
N GLU A 84 -12.59 -10.07 7.38
CA GLU A 84 -12.77 -11.45 7.84
C GLU A 84 -12.25 -11.59 9.27
N TRP A 85 -11.06 -11.06 9.57
CA TRP A 85 -10.49 -11.12 10.92
C TRP A 85 -11.36 -10.43 11.98
N ASN A 86 -12.02 -9.32 11.64
CA ASN A 86 -12.93 -8.63 12.55
C ASN A 86 -14.25 -9.39 12.82
N LYS A 87 -14.56 -10.47 12.09
CA LYS A 87 -15.76 -11.29 12.33
C LYS A 87 -15.49 -12.50 13.21
N GLU A 88 -14.22 -12.81 13.47
CA GLU A 88 -13.80 -13.99 14.24
C GLU A 88 -13.53 -13.68 15.72
N GLU A 89 -13.70 -12.43 16.16
CA GLU A 89 -13.72 -12.09 17.59
C GLU A 89 -15.12 -12.35 18.18
N PRO A 90 -15.25 -13.18 19.24
CA PRO A 90 -16.53 -13.50 19.90
C PRO A 90 -17.12 -12.36 20.73
#